data_AF-A0A6G2FVV3-F1
#
_entry.id   AF-A0A6G2FVV3-F1
#
_cell.length_a   1.000
_cell.length_b   1.000
_cell.length_c   1.000
_cell.angle_alpha   90.00
_cell.angle_beta   90.00
_cell.angle_gamma   90.00
#
_symmetry.space_group_name_H-M   'P 1'
#
loop_
_entity.id
_entity.type
_entity.pdbx_description
1 polymer ?
#
loop_
_entity_poly.entity_id
_entity_poly.type
_entity_poly.pdbx_seq_one_letter_code
_entity_poly.pdbx_strand_id
1 'polypeptide(L)'
;MDTILQAFDPVVESVMLLSVLDYVFIVAGFFLFFSLHSVCMKALAGHGRLVLIPKIGMGLTVVSRLLDSLENLWVILIYTNPDEYATILIGLTNSSEALKWMVVSVEYPMLGIAIALALLTRFTSLFDGRSESPQ
;
A
#
# COMPACT_ATOMS: atom_id res chain seq x y z
N MET A 1 -19.42 -26.81 22.85
CA MET A 1 -19.46 -26.16 21.52
C MET A 1 -19.96 -24.72 21.68
N ASP A 2 -21.09 -24.52 22.37
CA ASP A 2 -21.63 -23.19 22.68
C ASP A 2 -20.69 -22.30 23.52
N THR A 3 -19.92 -22.88 24.44
CA THR A 3 -18.99 -22.12 25.31
C THR A 3 -17.78 -21.54 24.57
N ILE A 4 -17.38 -22.12 23.43
CA ILE A 4 -16.26 -21.62 22.63
C ILE A 4 -16.77 -20.48 21.73
N LEU A 5 -17.92 -20.66 21.07
CA LEU A 5 -18.56 -19.61 20.27
C LEU A 5 -18.91 -18.36 21.12
N GLN A 6 -19.40 -18.56 22.35
CA GLN A 6 -19.73 -17.47 23.27
C GLN A 6 -18.49 -16.74 23.82
N ALA A 7 -17.31 -17.37 23.79
CA ALA A 7 -16.04 -16.72 24.11
C ALA A 7 -15.50 -15.85 22.96
N PHE A 8 -15.95 -16.10 21.72
CA PHE A 8 -15.57 -15.33 20.54
C PHE A 8 -16.50 -14.16 20.24
N ASP A 9 -17.75 -14.13 20.73
CA ASP A 9 -18.66 -12.97 20.59
C ASP A 9 -18.02 -11.60 20.90
N PRO A 10 -17.32 -11.40 22.04
CA PRO A 10 -16.64 -10.13 22.31
C PRO A 10 -15.45 -9.87 21.37
N VAL A 11 -14.86 -10.93 20.82
CA VAL A 11 -13.73 -10.84 19.89
C VAL A 11 -14.22 -10.46 18.48
N VAL A 12 -15.39 -10.93 18.06
CA VAL A 12 -15.97 -10.61 16.74
C VAL A 12 -16.17 -9.11 16.55
N GLU A 13 -16.70 -8.41 17.55
CA GLU A 13 -16.88 -6.96 17.49
C GLU A 13 -15.52 -6.21 17.41
N SER A 14 -14.52 -6.70 18.16
CA SER A 14 -13.16 -6.14 18.12
C SER A 14 -12.44 -6.38 16.78
N VAL A 15 -12.64 -7.54 16.16
CA VAL A 15 -12.08 -7.91 14.86
C VAL A 15 -12.74 -7.12 13.74
N MET A 16 -14.06 -6.91 13.83
CA MET A 16 -14.77 -6.04 12.90
C MET A 16 -14.28 -4.59 13.01
N LEU A 17 -14.13 -4.06 14.23
CA LEU A 17 -13.59 -2.71 14.45
C LEU A 17 -12.18 -2.57 13.86
N LEU A 18 -11.31 -3.56 14.11
CA LEU A 18 -9.95 -3.60 13.58
C LEU A 18 -9.97 -3.60 12.04
N SER A 19 -10.78 -4.47 11.44
CA SER A 19 -10.93 -4.55 9.98
C SER A 19 -11.43 -3.23 9.38
N VAL A 20 -12.41 -2.58 10.01
CA VAL A 20 -12.93 -1.28 9.57
C VAL A 20 -11.83 -0.21 9.64
N LEU A 21 -11.08 -0.17 10.74
CA LEU A 21 -9.96 0.76 10.91
C LEU A 21 -8.88 0.53 9.85
N ASP A 22 -8.55 -0.72 9.53
CA ASP A 22 -7.62 -1.06 8.46
C ASP A 22 -8.10 -0.59 7.09
N TYR A 23 -9.40 -0.73 6.77
CA TYR A 23 -9.96 -0.16 5.55
C TYR A 23 -9.88 1.37 5.50
N VAL A 24 -10.10 2.05 6.63
CA VAL A 24 -9.91 3.51 6.72
C VAL A 24 -8.45 3.88 6.44
N PHE A 25 -7.49 3.15 7.00
CA PHE A 25 -6.06 3.36 6.75
C PHE A 25 -5.67 3.07 5.29
N ILE A 26 -6.22 2.02 4.67
CA ILE A 26 -6.04 1.72 3.24
C ILE A 26 -6.50 2.89 2.38
N VAL A 27 -7.70 3.42 2.63
CA VAL A 27 -8.29 4.54 1.87
C VAL A 27 -7.49 5.84 2.09
N ALA A 28 -7.15 6.15 3.34
CA ALA A 28 -6.32 7.32 3.66
C ALA A 28 -4.94 7.24 3.00
N GLY A 29 -4.33 6.05 3.02
CA GLY A 29 -3.09 5.74 2.33
C GLY A 29 -3.19 5.97 0.82
N PHE A 30 -4.26 5.50 0.18
CA PHE A 30 -4.52 5.77 -1.23
C PHE A 30 -4.56 7.27 -1.52
N PHE A 31 -5.31 8.06 -0.76
CA PHE A 31 -5.38 9.51 -0.99
C PHE A 31 -4.03 10.20 -0.83
N LEU A 32 -3.27 9.84 0.20
CA LEU A 32 -1.93 10.38 0.43
C LEU A 32 -1.00 10.06 -0.74
N PHE A 33 -0.98 8.81 -1.18
CA PHE A 33 -0.10 8.36 -2.26
C PHE A 33 -0.50 8.92 -3.61
N PHE A 34 -1.79 9.01 -3.93
CA PHE A 34 -2.27 9.67 -5.15
C PHE A 34 -1.88 11.15 -5.17
N SER A 35 -2.03 11.85 -4.04
CA SER A 35 -1.62 13.24 -3.91
C SER A 35 -0.12 13.41 -4.15
N LEU A 36 0.69 12.59 -3.48
CA LEU A 36 2.14 12.61 -3.62
C LEU A 36 2.58 12.26 -5.04
N HIS A 37 1.98 11.23 -5.64
CA HIS A 37 2.22 10.84 -7.02
C HIS A 37 1.91 12.00 -7.96
N SER A 38 0.78 12.70 -7.79
CA SER A 38 0.43 13.86 -8.59
C SER A 38 1.46 14.99 -8.48
N VAL A 39 1.99 15.25 -7.28
CA VAL A 39 3.03 16.26 -7.06
C VAL A 39 4.34 15.85 -7.75
N CYS A 40 4.77 14.60 -7.58
CA CYS A 40 5.98 14.07 -8.21
C CYS A 40 5.87 14.08 -9.73
N MET A 41 4.73 13.67 -10.29
CA MET A 41 4.46 13.70 -11.72
C MET A 41 4.53 15.11 -12.30
N LYS A 42 4.01 16.11 -11.58
CA LYS A 42 4.09 17.52 -11.99
C LYS A 42 5.52 18.05 -11.95
N ALA A 43 6.30 17.69 -10.93
CA ALA A 43 7.69 18.11 -10.80
C ALA A 43 8.61 17.44 -11.83
N LEU A 44 8.35 16.17 -12.17
CA LEU A 44 9.21 15.32 -13.00
C LEU A 44 8.72 15.22 -14.47
N ALA A 45 7.68 15.95 -14.85
CA ALA A 45 7.09 15.89 -16.20
C ALA A 45 8.10 16.17 -17.33
N GLY A 46 9.10 17.04 -17.07
CA GLY A 46 10.18 17.35 -18.02
C GLY A 46 11.29 16.30 -18.08
N HIS A 47 11.35 15.36 -17.12
CA HIS A 47 12.46 14.41 -16.96
C HIS A 47 11.96 12.99 -17.21
N GLY A 48 11.80 12.65 -18.50
CA GLY A 48 11.08 11.45 -18.96
C GLY A 48 11.49 10.12 -18.30
N ARG A 49 12.75 9.92 -17.90
CA ARG A 49 13.19 8.69 -17.22
C ARG A 49 12.90 8.69 -15.72
N LEU A 50 12.89 9.85 -15.07
CA LEU A 50 12.62 9.98 -13.63
C LEU A 50 11.13 9.83 -13.32
N VAL A 51 10.26 10.11 -14.29
CA VAL A 51 8.81 9.93 -14.19
C VAL A 51 8.38 8.47 -14.00
N LEU A 52 9.25 7.50 -14.32
CA LEU A 52 8.97 6.07 -14.16
C LEU A 52 8.96 5.64 -12.69
N ILE A 53 9.79 6.27 -11.84
CA ILE A 53 9.92 5.94 -10.42
C ILE A 53 8.57 6.13 -9.69
N PRO A 54 7.92 7.32 -9.72
CA PRO A 54 6.62 7.49 -9.08
C PRO A 54 5.50 6.65 -9.71
N LYS A 55 5.60 6.27 -11.00
CA LYS A 55 4.63 5.37 -11.65
C LYS A 55 4.72 3.94 -11.15
N ILE A 56 5.92 3.39 -11.06
CA ILE A 56 6.11 2.04 -10.52
C ILE A 56 5.77 2.05 -9.03
N GLY A 57 6.15 3.10 -8.29
CA GLY A 57 5.75 3.28 -6.90
C GLY A 57 4.23 3.21 -6.72
N MET A 58 3.48 3.95 -7.56
CA MET A 58 2.01 3.91 -7.55
C MET A 58 1.44 2.51 -7.82
N GLY A 59 2.04 1.78 -8.77
CA GLY A 59 1.65 0.40 -9.06
C GLY A 59 1.87 -0.52 -7.85
N LEU A 60 3.03 -0.40 -7.19
CA LEU A 60 3.33 -1.18 -5.98
C LEU A 60 2.37 -0.84 -4.83
N THR A 61 2.00 0.42 -4.65
CA THR A 61 0.99 0.84 -3.66
C THR A 61 -0.37 0.22 -3.91
N VAL A 62 -0.83 0.19 -5.16
CA VAL A 62 -2.10 -0.47 -5.49
C VAL A 62 -2.02 -1.96 -5.10
N VAL A 63 -0.92 -2.63 -5.43
CA VAL A 63 -0.73 -4.04 -5.11
C VAL A 63 -0.67 -4.29 -3.60
N SER A 64 0.09 -3.48 -2.84
CA SER A 64 0.20 -3.65 -1.38
C SER A 64 -1.13 -3.43 -0.68
N ARG A 65 -1.91 -2.43 -1.10
CA ARG A 65 -3.25 -2.16 -0.56
C ARG A 65 -4.27 -3.24 -0.92
N LEU A 66 -4.17 -3.85 -2.10
CA LEU A 66 -4.99 -5.02 -2.46
C LEU A 66 -4.65 -6.23 -1.59
N LEU A 67 -3.37 -6.44 -1.28
CA LEU A 67 -2.96 -7.51 -0.36
C LEU A 67 -3.46 -7.27 1.07
N ASP A 68 -3.45 -6.01 1.55
CA ASP A 68 -4.07 -5.65 2.84
C ASP A 68 -5.58 -5.98 2.85
N SER A 69 -6.31 -5.66 1.78
CA SER A 69 -7.74 -6.02 1.69
C SER A 69 -7.98 -7.54 1.65
N LEU A 70 -7.06 -8.28 1.01
CA LEU A 70 -7.15 -9.71 0.87
C LEU A 70 -6.90 -10.41 2.22
N GLU A 71 -5.93 -9.92 2.99
CA GLU A 71 -5.66 -10.34 4.37
C GLU A 71 -6.89 -10.15 5.25
N ASN A 72 -7.50 -8.95 5.21
CA ASN A 72 -8.72 -8.65 5.97
C ASN A 72 -9.88 -9.57 5.56
N LEU A 73 -10.01 -9.91 4.28
CA LEU A 73 -11.02 -10.85 3.80
C LEU A 73 -10.79 -12.26 4.38
N TRP A 74 -9.54 -12.74 4.40
CA TRP A 74 -9.21 -14.04 4.99
C TRP A 74 -9.53 -14.08 6.47
N VAL A 75 -9.18 -13.01 7.21
CA VAL A 75 -9.50 -12.89 8.63
C VAL A 75 -11.01 -12.99 8.86
N ILE A 76 -11.82 -12.21 8.14
CA ILE A 76 -13.29 -12.26 8.25
C ILE A 76 -13.82 -13.68 7.96
N LEU A 77 -13.29 -14.36 6.95
CA LEU A 77 -13.71 -15.72 6.60
C LEU A 77 -13.35 -16.75 7.67
N ILE A 78 -12.18 -16.64 8.30
CA ILE A 78 -11.77 -17.49 9.44
C ILE A 78 -12.76 -17.32 10.59
N TYR A 79 -13.14 -16.09 10.91
CA TYR A 79 -14.07 -15.82 12.01
C TYR A 79 -15.52 -16.19 11.68
N THR A 80 -15.89 -16.22 10.40
CA THR A 80 -17.26 -16.58 9.98
C THR A 80 -17.50 -18.09 10.01
N ASN A 81 -16.48 -18.91 9.73
CA ASN A 81 -16.59 -20.36 9.76
C ASN A 81 -15.26 -21.02 10.20
N PRO A 82 -14.99 -21.04 11.52
CA PRO A 82 -13.69 -21.45 12.06
C PRO A 82 -13.41 -22.95 11.92
N ASP A 83 -14.43 -23.79 11.75
CA ASP A 83 -14.27 -25.25 11.85
C ASP A 83 -13.96 -25.93 10.50
N GLU A 84 -14.38 -25.36 9.36
CA GLU A 84 -14.24 -26.03 8.05
C GLU A 84 -12.96 -25.70 7.28
N TYR A 85 -12.41 -24.48 7.43
CA TYR A 85 -11.38 -23.97 6.50
C TYR A 85 -10.16 -23.32 7.17
N ALA A 86 -10.08 -23.34 8.51
CA ALA A 86 -9.07 -22.58 9.25
C ALA A 86 -7.63 -22.82 8.79
N THR A 87 -7.21 -24.06 8.55
CA THR A 87 -5.82 -24.36 8.16
C THR A 87 -5.44 -23.77 6.80
N ILE A 88 -6.35 -23.81 5.82
CA ILE A 88 -6.11 -23.27 4.47
C ILE A 88 -6.14 -21.74 4.52
N LEU A 89 -7.13 -21.15 5.22
CA LEU A 89 -7.27 -19.70 5.36
C LEU A 89 -6.11 -19.07 6.14
N ILE A 90 -5.60 -19.72 7.19
CA ILE A 90 -4.40 -19.29 7.92
C ILE A 90 -3.18 -19.32 6.97
N GLY A 91 -3.05 -20.37 6.16
CA GLY A 91 -2.00 -20.46 5.14
C GLY A 91 -2.07 -19.32 4.11
N LEU A 92 -3.28 -18.98 3.65
CA LEU A 92 -3.52 -17.87 2.73
C LEU A 92 -3.24 -16.50 3.37
N THR A 93 -3.60 -16.33 4.65
CA THR A 93 -3.30 -15.13 5.44
C THR A 93 -1.79 -14.91 5.52
N ASN A 94 -1.05 -15.93 5.97
CA ASN A 94 0.42 -15.85 6.10
C ASN A 94 1.11 -15.62 4.74
N SER A 95 0.62 -16.25 3.67
CA SER A 95 1.18 -16.07 2.32
C SER A 95 0.92 -14.66 1.78
N SER A 96 -0.28 -14.14 2.02
CA SER A 96 -0.66 -12.77 1.63
C SER A 96 0.16 -11.74 2.41
N GLU A 97 0.37 -11.97 3.70
CA GLU A 97 1.20 -11.12 4.56
C GLU A 97 2.68 -11.13 4.10
N ALA A 98 3.25 -12.31 3.82
CA ALA A 98 4.62 -12.42 3.34
C ALA A 98 4.81 -11.71 1.99
N LEU A 99 3.86 -11.87 1.06
CA LEU A 99 3.88 -11.18 -0.23
C LEU A 99 3.73 -9.66 -0.06
N LYS A 100 2.88 -9.22 0.87
CA LYS A 100 2.72 -7.81 1.20
C LYS A 100 4.04 -7.21 1.68
N TRP A 101 4.70 -7.85 2.65
CA TRP A 101 5.97 -7.35 3.17
C TRP A 101 7.06 -7.30 2.11
N MET A 102 7.07 -8.26 1.17
CA MET A 102 7.96 -8.20 0.00
C MET A 102 7.66 -6.97 -0.88
N VAL A 103 6.40 -6.68 -1.18
CA VAL A 103 6.00 -5.50 -1.98
C VAL A 103 6.35 -4.20 -1.24
N VAL A 104 5.98 -4.10 0.04
CA VAL A 104 6.21 -2.92 0.88
C VAL A 104 7.71 -2.60 1.01
N SER A 105 8.57 -3.63 1.07
CA SER A 105 10.02 -3.47 1.12
C SER A 105 10.61 -2.74 -0.09
N VAL A 106 9.91 -2.76 -1.22
CA VAL A 106 10.31 -2.06 -2.45
C VAL A 106 9.53 -0.74 -2.60
N GLU A 107 8.25 -0.75 -2.26
CA GLU A 107 7.34 0.40 -2.35
C GLU A 107 7.86 1.62 -1.57
N TYR A 108 8.20 1.43 -0.29
CA TYR A 108 8.57 2.55 0.58
C TYR A 108 9.90 3.22 0.18
N PRO A 109 10.98 2.47 -0.13
CA PRO A 109 12.19 3.08 -0.68
C PRO A 109 11.94 3.82 -1.99
N MET A 110 11.11 3.26 -2.87
CA MET A 110 10.75 3.92 -4.14
C MET A 110 10.02 5.24 -3.93
N LEU A 111 9.14 5.32 -2.93
CA LEU A 111 8.54 6.60 -2.55
C LEU A 111 9.55 7.58 -1.99
N GLY A 112 10.42 7.13 -1.09
CA GLY A 112 11.47 7.99 -0.53
C GLY A 112 12.33 8.61 -1.63
N ILE A 113 12.73 7.80 -2.62
CA ILE A 113 13.46 8.26 -3.79
C ILE A 113 12.63 9.24 -4.63
N ALA A 114 11.35 8.94 -4.89
CA ALA A 114 10.47 9.83 -5.66
C ALA A 114 10.33 11.21 -5.00
N ILE A 115 10.14 11.26 -3.68
CA ILE A 115 10.06 12.50 -2.90
C ILE A 115 11.39 13.26 -2.97
N ALA A 116 12.51 12.56 -2.74
CA ALA A 116 13.83 13.17 -2.79
C ALA A 116 14.10 13.78 -4.18
N LEU A 117 13.77 13.08 -5.26
CA LEU A 117 13.91 13.59 -6.62
C LEU A 117 12.98 14.79 -6.91
N ALA A 118 11.74 14.75 -6.44
CA ALA A 118 10.81 15.87 -6.57
C ALA A 118 11.29 17.12 -5.80
N LEU A 119 11.90 16.94 -4.62
CA LEU A 119 12.51 18.03 -3.86
C LEU A 119 13.78 18.54 -4.52
N LEU A 120 14.66 17.65 -4.99
CA LEU A 120 15.90 18.03 -5.68
C LEU A 120 15.63 18.80 -6.98
N THR A 121 14.64 18.39 -7.76
CA THR A 121 14.22 19.14 -8.97
C THR A 121 13.59 20.49 -8.62
N ARG A 122 12.88 20.60 -7.49
CA ARG A 122 12.25 21.85 -7.06
C ARG A 122 13.23 22.86 -6.45
N PHE A 123 14.20 22.38 -5.68
CA PHE A 123 15.13 23.24 -4.90
C PHE A 123 16.52 23.33 -5.52
N THR A 124 16.79 22.65 -6.63
CA THR A 124 18.09 22.70 -7.29
C THR A 124 17.93 22.84 -8.80
N SER A 125 18.56 23.87 -9.38
CA SER A 125 18.65 24.10 -10.82
C SER A 125 19.53 23.08 -11.57
N LEU A 126 20.04 22.04 -10.87
CA LEU A 126 20.85 20.97 -11.45
C LEU A 126 20.16 20.27 -12.63
N PHE A 127 18.82 20.37 -12.70
CA PHE A 127 17.99 19.76 -13.72
C PHE A 127 17.33 20.76 -14.70
N ASP A 128 17.59 22.07 -14.56
CA ASP A 128 17.11 23.15 -15.45
C ASP A 128 17.93 23.27 -16.75
N GLY A 129 19.10 22.63 -16.81
CA GLY A 129 20.11 22.85 -17.86
C GLY A 129 19.93 22.08 -19.17
N ARG A 130 18.71 21.83 -19.68
CA ARG A 130 18.56 21.16 -21.00
C ARG A 130 17.61 21.81 -22.01
N SER A 131 17.34 23.10 -21.87
CA SER A 131 16.60 23.84 -22.91
C SER A 131 17.16 25.23 -23.19
N GLU A 132 18.49 25.36 -23.29
CA GLU A 132 19.11 26.39 -24.13
C GLU A 132 20.29 25.76 -24.87
N SER A 133 20.01 25.05 -25.97
CA SER A 133 21.03 24.89 -27.02
C SER A 133 21.01 26.15 -27.87
N PRO A 134 22.15 26.84 -28.06
CA PRO A 134 22.19 28.05 -28.87
C PRO A 134 22.07 27.68 -30.35
N GLN A 135 21.06 28.23 -31.01
CA GLN A 135 21.07 28.53 -32.45
C GLN A 135 20.51 29.93 -32.66
#